data_AF-A0A1G3G901-F1
#
_entry.id   AF-A0A1G3G901-F1
#
_cell.length_a   1.000
_cell.length_b   1.000
_cell.length_c   1.000
_cell.angle_alpha   90.00
_cell.angle_beta   90.00
_cell.angle_gamma   90.00
#
_symmetry.space_group_name_H-M   'P 1'
#
loop_
_entity.id
_entity.type
_entity.pdbx_description
1 polymer ?
#
loop_
_entity_poly.entity_id
_entity_poly.type
_entity_poly.pdbx_seq_one_letter_code
_entity_poly.pdbx_strand_id
1 'polypeptide(L)'
;MDAEHAEVIAREWGQAVFGSGEYGDAWRYVAALHKDTDHLHAHFVVDKHGIEEGRFLSICRHAALNFDVMRELHAEISQSHGLNILASSRLSRGIIENPPRQSELRASREGGKATPPAPPPLSDGERSRRLAAMQGFAREYETLGDLAGLAATTGAEAGTSSYLSRLARALGASAAALRQGVPLMPDHSLHAEGDPAARVEAARSEMIASATEAWEAIRAMEPSAERVDLERSFAEQARASLKLAPESVLLAEHAQVADRNTDPYHNPTLASLARLEQGQTEGVTLDEGLRTTLAHVRDEIGERLTALFSIREDELRIAGTSVEEMVARFSLADRSEGQRASWITEQPNTMQKVFWMETERALGEEVRAEVASFNLAPELTEAIARDQLLSADRHMKLSEVPALEAIVDRLHDTLKPEDLDRVRSGDFAPLNEQVRDPALRAAVAHELKNEGDLGQSSEVGPWADLARAQHRAAELGQRDRAVERDTGHEL
;
A
#
# COMPACT_ATOMS: atom_id res chain seq x y z
N MET A 1 -33.63 22.80 -8.85
CA MET A 1 -34.40 22.46 -7.65
C MET A 1 -35.66 23.31 -7.67
N ASP A 2 -36.83 22.69 -7.53
CA ASP A 2 -38.10 23.41 -7.38
C ASP A 2 -38.32 23.86 -5.92
N ALA A 3 -39.28 24.76 -5.71
CA ALA A 3 -39.54 25.33 -4.38
C ALA A 3 -40.12 24.32 -3.38
N GLU A 4 -40.80 23.28 -3.87
CA GLU A 4 -41.45 22.27 -3.03
C GLU A 4 -40.40 21.35 -2.40
N HIS A 5 -39.41 20.89 -3.18
CA HIS A 5 -38.24 20.18 -2.66
C HIS A 5 -37.43 21.04 -1.68
N ALA A 6 -37.23 22.32 -1.99
CA ALA A 6 -36.52 23.26 -1.10
C ALA A 6 -37.20 23.38 0.27
N GLU A 7 -38.54 23.44 0.27
CA GLU A 7 -39.34 23.56 1.49
C GLU A 7 -39.23 22.30 2.35
N VAL A 8 -39.30 21.11 1.73
CA VAL A 8 -39.16 19.83 2.43
C VAL A 8 -37.80 19.74 3.12
N ILE A 9 -36.72 20.03 2.38
CA ILE A 9 -35.34 20.02 2.92
C ILE A 9 -35.21 21.04 4.06
N ALA A 10 -35.70 22.26 3.89
CA ALA A 10 -35.64 23.29 4.93
C ALA A 10 -36.41 22.89 6.18
N ARG A 11 -37.59 22.27 6.04
CA ARG A 11 -38.40 21.80 7.15
C ARG A 11 -37.69 20.68 7.92
N GLU A 12 -37.16 19.69 7.22
CA GLU A 12 -36.43 18.57 7.84
C GLU A 12 -35.16 19.06 8.54
N TRP A 13 -34.40 19.96 7.90
CA TRP A 13 -33.22 20.57 8.51
C TRP A 13 -33.57 21.36 9.78
N GLY A 14 -34.63 22.17 9.75
CA GLY A 14 -35.10 22.88 10.93
C GLY A 14 -35.51 21.94 12.06
N GLN A 15 -36.16 20.82 11.72
CA GLN A 15 -36.54 19.80 12.68
C GLN A 15 -35.33 19.09 13.28
N ALA A 16 -34.35 18.70 12.45
CA ALA A 16 -33.12 18.05 12.92
C ALA A 16 -32.31 18.97 13.84
N VAL A 17 -32.17 20.25 13.48
CA VAL A 17 -31.30 21.19 14.19
C VAL A 17 -31.95 21.78 15.44
N PHE A 18 -33.24 22.13 15.36
CA PHE A 18 -33.92 22.85 16.44
C PHE A 18 -35.02 22.03 17.12
N GLY A 19 -35.65 21.09 16.43
CA GLY A 19 -36.82 20.36 16.94
C GLY A 19 -36.53 18.98 17.54
N SER A 20 -35.31 18.45 17.36
CA SER A 20 -34.96 17.05 17.69
C SER A 20 -34.64 16.82 19.16
N GLY A 21 -34.17 17.85 19.88
CA GLY A 21 -33.63 17.71 21.23
C GLY A 21 -32.16 17.25 21.28
N GLU A 22 -31.60 16.75 20.18
CA GLU A 22 -30.28 16.09 20.18
C GLU A 22 -29.13 17.01 20.61
N TYR A 23 -29.26 18.31 20.38
CA TYR A 23 -28.23 19.30 20.70
C TYR A 23 -28.40 19.98 22.05
N GLY A 24 -29.23 19.41 22.91
CA GLY A 24 -29.31 19.72 24.33
C GLY A 24 -30.67 20.18 24.82
N ASP A 25 -31.59 20.59 23.94
CA ASP A 25 -33.00 20.89 24.21
C ASP A 25 -33.74 20.98 22.86
N ALA A 26 -35.07 21.08 22.87
CA ALA A 26 -35.86 21.45 21.71
C ALA A 26 -36.16 22.96 21.74
N TRP A 27 -36.11 23.63 20.60
CA TRP A 27 -36.33 25.08 20.48
C TRP A 27 -37.52 25.39 19.58
N ARG A 28 -38.28 26.44 19.92
CA ARG A 28 -39.33 26.95 19.04
C ARG A 28 -38.68 27.71 17.89
N TYR A 29 -39.08 27.43 16.66
CA TYR A 29 -38.60 28.16 15.49
C TYR A 29 -39.71 28.42 14.48
N VAL A 30 -39.50 29.44 13.65
CA VAL A 30 -40.29 29.72 12.46
C VAL A 30 -39.34 29.73 11.26
N ALA A 31 -39.71 29.04 10.20
CA ALA A 31 -38.95 29.01 8.95
C ALA A 31 -39.75 29.71 7.84
N ALA A 32 -39.07 30.47 6.98
CA ALA A 32 -39.63 31.09 5.79
C ALA A 32 -38.75 30.80 4.57
N LEU A 33 -39.33 30.23 3.51
CA LEU A 33 -38.65 29.99 2.24
C LEU A 33 -38.92 31.13 1.27
N HIS A 34 -37.86 31.68 0.70
CA HIS A 34 -37.89 32.76 -0.27
C HIS A 34 -37.55 32.26 -1.67
N LYS A 35 -38.32 32.73 -2.66
CA LYS A 35 -38.17 32.41 -4.09
C LYS A 35 -38.13 33.64 -4.99
N ASP A 36 -37.99 34.81 -4.38
CA ASP A 36 -37.97 36.12 -5.00
C ASP A 36 -36.59 36.52 -5.54
N THR A 37 -35.60 35.64 -5.40
CA THR A 37 -34.24 35.82 -5.94
C THR A 37 -33.86 34.63 -6.82
N ASP A 38 -32.77 34.77 -7.58
CA ASP A 38 -32.21 33.70 -8.41
C ASP A 38 -31.77 32.45 -7.61
N HIS A 39 -31.76 32.54 -6.27
CA HIS A 39 -31.39 31.46 -5.36
C HIS A 39 -32.46 31.24 -4.29
N LEU A 40 -33.06 30.05 -4.28
CA LEU A 40 -33.95 29.63 -3.20
C LEU A 40 -33.19 29.61 -1.88
N HIS A 41 -33.73 30.26 -0.85
CA HIS A 41 -33.11 30.32 0.46
C HIS A 41 -34.16 30.33 1.57
N ALA A 42 -33.81 29.74 2.73
CA ALA A 42 -34.67 29.69 3.90
C ALA A 42 -34.09 30.51 5.05
N HIS A 43 -34.97 31.23 5.76
CA HIS A 43 -34.66 31.96 6.98
C HIS A 43 -35.28 31.25 8.18
N PHE A 44 -34.50 31.05 9.23
CA PHE A 44 -34.95 30.50 10.51
C PHE A 44 -34.88 31.56 11.59
N VAL A 45 -35.99 31.77 12.29
CA VAL A 45 -36.08 32.59 13.49
C VAL A 45 -36.32 31.65 14.66
N VAL A 46 -35.41 31.63 15.63
CA VAL A 46 -35.40 30.65 16.71
C VAL A 46 -35.50 31.36 18.06
N ASP A 47 -36.43 30.90 18.89
CA ASP A 47 -36.46 31.24 20.31
C ASP A 47 -35.31 30.52 21.01
N LYS A 48 -34.39 31.28 21.59
CA LYS A 48 -33.20 30.72 22.23
C LYS A 48 -33.51 30.01 23.54
N HIS A 49 -34.72 30.13 24.07
CA HIS A 49 -35.14 29.41 25.26
C HIS A 49 -35.69 28.03 24.89
N GLY A 50 -35.05 26.98 25.42
CA GLY A 50 -35.48 25.60 25.21
C GLY A 50 -36.87 25.30 25.79
N ILE A 51 -37.54 24.31 25.22
CA ILE A 51 -38.93 23.96 25.54
C ILE A 51 -38.98 22.95 26.68
N GLU A 52 -38.09 21.95 26.67
CA GLU A 52 -38.16 20.81 27.58
C GLU A 52 -37.41 21.09 28.87
N GLU A 53 -36.17 21.57 28.76
CA GLU A 53 -35.29 21.81 29.89
C GLU A 53 -35.01 23.30 30.16
N GLY A 54 -35.51 24.19 29.30
CA GLY A 54 -35.28 25.63 29.40
C GLY A 54 -33.83 26.04 29.11
N ARG A 55 -33.05 25.20 28.42
CA ARG A 55 -31.65 25.51 28.13
C ARG A 55 -31.53 26.59 27.07
N PHE A 56 -30.51 27.43 27.23
CA PHE A 56 -30.24 28.49 26.27
C PHE A 56 -29.50 27.96 25.04
N LEU A 57 -30.02 28.24 23.84
CA LEU A 57 -29.38 27.86 22.58
C LEU A 57 -28.02 28.56 22.43
N SER A 58 -26.96 27.76 22.35
CA SER A 58 -25.60 28.23 22.12
C SER A 58 -25.03 27.58 20.86
N ILE A 59 -24.70 28.42 19.86
CA ILE A 59 -24.02 28.00 18.65
C ILE A 59 -22.60 28.56 18.70
N CYS A 60 -21.63 27.71 18.98
CA CYS A 60 -20.22 28.09 19.01
C CYS A 60 -19.32 26.89 18.69
N ARG A 61 -18.04 27.14 18.40
CA ARG A 61 -17.08 26.09 18.00
C ARG A 61 -16.97 24.92 18.99
N HIS A 62 -17.22 25.16 20.28
CA HIS A 62 -17.06 24.15 21.34
C HIS A 62 -18.40 23.60 21.85
N ALA A 63 -19.52 24.01 21.27
CA ALA A 63 -20.84 23.48 21.61
C ALA A 63 -21.16 22.26 20.74
N ALA A 64 -22.07 21.41 21.26
CA ALA A 64 -22.60 20.27 20.52
C ALA A 64 -23.23 20.72 19.18
N LEU A 65 -23.96 21.84 19.19
CA LEU A 65 -24.38 22.52 17.98
C LEU A 65 -23.35 23.58 17.55
N ASN A 66 -22.74 23.38 16.40
CA ASN A 66 -21.79 24.31 15.81
C ASN A 66 -22.00 24.41 14.28
N PHE A 67 -21.28 25.31 13.63
CA PHE A 67 -21.44 25.56 12.19
C PHE A 67 -21.04 24.39 11.29
N ASP A 68 -20.15 23.52 11.75
CA ASP A 68 -19.74 22.34 10.99
C ASP A 68 -20.85 21.29 11.04
N VAL A 69 -21.37 20.99 12.23
CA VAL A 69 -22.53 20.09 12.44
C VAL A 69 -23.75 20.55 11.63
N MET A 70 -24.13 21.82 11.73
CA MET A 70 -25.27 22.36 10.98
C MET A 70 -25.09 22.24 9.46
N ARG A 71 -23.86 22.38 8.97
CA ARG A 71 -23.50 22.30 7.54
C ARG A 71 -23.47 20.87 7.05
N GLU A 72 -23.01 19.94 7.88
CA GLU A 72 -23.03 18.49 7.62
C GLU A 72 -24.47 17.98 7.55
N LEU A 73 -25.32 18.30 8.53
CA LEU A 73 -26.74 17.96 8.51
C LEU A 73 -27.46 18.49 7.28
N HIS A 74 -27.13 19.71 6.84
CA HIS A 74 -27.73 20.26 5.63
C HIS A 74 -27.35 19.46 4.39
N ALA A 75 -26.08 19.05 4.30
CA ALA A 75 -25.60 18.22 3.19
C ALA A 75 -26.23 16.83 3.21
N GLU A 76 -26.25 16.18 4.37
CA GLU A 76 -26.86 14.86 4.56
C GLU A 76 -28.36 14.85 4.21
N ILE A 77 -29.13 15.79 4.76
CA ILE A 77 -30.57 15.90 4.47
C ILE A 77 -30.77 16.25 2.99
N SER A 78 -29.99 17.17 2.43
CA SER A 78 -30.13 17.48 0.99
C SER A 78 -29.84 16.27 0.10
N GLN A 79 -28.87 15.44 0.49
CA GLN A 79 -28.51 14.22 -0.21
C GLN A 79 -29.61 13.16 -0.16
N SER A 80 -30.33 13.02 0.95
CA SER A 80 -31.50 12.11 1.05
C SER A 80 -32.63 12.50 0.09
N HIS A 81 -32.70 13.78 -0.27
CA HIS A 81 -33.61 14.34 -1.28
C HIS A 81 -32.98 14.44 -2.69
N GLY A 82 -31.86 13.76 -2.93
CA GLY A 82 -31.22 13.68 -4.26
C GLY A 82 -30.42 14.93 -4.67
N LEU A 83 -30.13 15.86 -3.75
CA LEU A 83 -29.28 17.01 -4.01
C LEU A 83 -27.87 16.77 -3.47
N ASN A 84 -26.92 16.59 -4.38
CA ASN A 84 -25.50 16.45 -4.03
C ASN A 84 -24.90 17.83 -3.71
N ILE A 85 -24.92 18.21 -2.43
CA ILE A 85 -24.23 19.41 -1.92
C ILE A 85 -23.08 19.00 -1.00
N LEU A 86 -21.95 19.68 -1.12
CA LEU A 86 -20.80 19.43 -0.26
C LEU A 86 -20.83 20.30 0.98
N ALA A 87 -20.75 19.64 2.15
CA ALA A 87 -20.35 20.28 3.39
C ALA A 87 -18.86 20.64 3.32
N SER A 88 -18.52 21.72 2.61
CA SER A 88 -17.14 22.27 2.55
C SER A 88 -16.97 23.52 3.43
N SER A 89 -15.85 23.60 4.15
CA SER A 89 -15.52 24.78 4.94
C SER A 89 -14.94 25.88 4.05
N ARG A 90 -14.68 27.07 4.61
CA ARG A 90 -13.93 28.10 3.88
C ARG A 90 -12.48 27.67 3.64
N LEU A 91 -11.86 27.07 4.65
CA LEU A 91 -10.46 26.64 4.59
C LEU A 91 -10.26 25.47 3.63
N SER A 92 -11.18 24.51 3.59
CA SER A 92 -11.11 23.39 2.63
C SER A 92 -11.26 23.84 1.18
N ARG A 93 -11.79 25.05 0.95
CA ARG A 93 -11.84 25.70 -0.36
C ARG A 93 -10.71 26.69 -0.61
N GLY A 94 -9.68 26.72 0.25
CA GLY A 94 -8.53 27.62 0.10
C GLY A 94 -8.79 29.08 0.45
N ILE A 95 -9.91 29.39 1.12
CA ILE A 95 -10.23 30.77 1.52
C ILE A 95 -9.68 31.03 2.93
N ILE A 96 -8.53 31.69 3.00
CA ILE A 96 -7.82 31.93 4.26
C ILE A 96 -8.26 33.23 4.95
N GLU A 97 -8.79 34.21 4.21
CA GLU A 97 -9.17 35.52 4.73
C GLU A 97 -10.38 35.45 5.65
N ASN A 98 -10.40 36.37 6.63
CA ASN A 98 -11.59 36.61 7.43
C ASN A 98 -12.74 37.10 6.54
N PRO A 99 -14.00 36.70 6.83
CA PRO A 99 -15.13 37.35 6.17
C PRO A 99 -15.19 38.83 6.57
N PRO A 100 -15.64 39.73 5.66
CA PRO A 100 -15.91 41.11 6.02
C PRO A 100 -16.96 41.22 7.13
N ARG A 101 -16.90 42.26 7.97
CA ARG A 101 -17.85 42.38 9.10
C ARG A 101 -19.25 42.68 8.57
N GLN A 102 -20.28 42.05 9.16
CA GLN A 102 -21.66 42.26 8.71
C GLN A 102 -22.13 43.72 8.81
N SER A 103 -21.63 44.49 9.77
CA SER A 103 -21.91 45.92 9.90
C SER A 103 -21.36 46.72 8.72
N GLU A 104 -20.16 46.38 8.27
CA GLU A 104 -19.49 47.02 7.12
C GLU A 104 -20.18 46.65 5.80
N LEU A 105 -20.60 45.39 5.67
CA LEU A 105 -21.38 44.93 4.52
C LEU A 105 -22.74 45.64 4.43
N ARG A 106 -23.45 45.81 5.54
CA ARG A 106 -24.72 46.57 5.59
C ARG A 106 -24.50 48.04 5.22
N ALA A 107 -23.52 48.70 5.84
CA ALA A 107 -23.19 50.09 5.53
C ALA A 107 -22.78 50.30 4.06
N SER A 108 -22.08 49.33 3.46
CA SER A 108 -21.72 49.36 2.03
C SER A 108 -22.94 49.27 1.13
N ARG A 109 -23.90 48.38 1.46
CA ARG A 109 -25.16 48.20 0.73
C ARG A 109 -26.06 49.43 0.84
N GLU A 110 -26.23 49.96 2.04
CA GLU A 110 -27.02 51.17 2.31
C GLU A 110 -26.39 52.42 1.66
N GLY A 111 -25.06 52.47 1.57
CA GLY A 111 -24.31 53.55 0.93
C GLY A 111 -24.13 53.42 -0.59
N GLY A 112 -24.75 52.44 -1.25
CA GLY A 112 -24.67 52.24 -2.71
C GLY A 112 -23.28 51.89 -3.25
N LYS A 113 -22.36 51.42 -2.39
CA LYS A 113 -21.01 51.02 -2.82
C LYS A 113 -21.04 49.59 -3.36
N ALA A 114 -20.66 49.43 -4.63
CA ALA A 114 -20.62 48.14 -5.32
C ALA A 114 -19.50 47.20 -4.83
N THR A 115 -18.42 47.75 -4.27
CA THR A 115 -17.26 46.95 -3.83
C THR A 115 -17.40 46.54 -2.36
N PRO A 116 -17.28 45.24 -2.02
CA PRO A 116 -17.31 44.79 -0.64
C PRO A 116 -16.15 45.40 0.18
N PRO A 117 -16.34 45.62 1.50
CA PRO A 117 -15.27 46.08 2.37
C PRO A 117 -14.14 45.05 2.46
N ALA A 118 -12.90 45.54 2.60
CA ALA A 118 -11.72 44.69 2.73
C ALA A 118 -11.82 43.79 3.97
N PRO A 119 -11.37 42.52 3.88
CA PRO A 119 -11.44 41.60 5.01
C PRO A 119 -10.53 42.06 6.16
N PRO A 120 -10.93 41.86 7.43
CA PRO A 120 -10.09 42.18 8.58
C PRO A 120 -8.74 41.45 8.51
N PRO A 121 -7.61 42.13 8.81
CA PRO A 121 -6.29 41.52 8.72
C PRO A 121 -6.15 40.33 9.68
N LEU A 122 -5.39 39.32 9.26
CA LEU A 122 -5.02 38.17 10.07
C LEU A 122 -3.72 38.46 10.81
N SER A 123 -3.62 38.02 12.07
CA SER A 123 -2.32 37.96 12.74
C SER A 123 -1.46 36.86 12.11
N ASP A 124 -0.13 36.99 12.22
CA ASP A 124 0.80 36.01 11.65
C ASP A 124 0.57 34.60 12.21
N GLY A 125 0.33 34.48 13.51
CA GLY A 125 0.01 33.19 14.14
C GLY A 125 -1.29 32.56 13.63
N GLU A 126 -2.32 33.37 13.36
CA GLU A 126 -3.57 32.87 12.79
C GLU A 126 -3.41 32.48 11.32
N ARG A 127 -2.68 33.27 10.55
CA ARG A 127 -2.33 32.96 9.16
C ARG A 127 -1.57 31.62 9.08
N SER A 128 -0.54 31.43 9.89
CA SER A 128 0.24 30.19 9.93
C SER A 128 -0.62 28.97 10.27
N ARG A 129 -1.54 29.08 11.24
CA ARG A 129 -2.47 27.98 11.57
C ARG A 129 -3.41 27.64 10.41
N ARG A 130 -3.98 28.64 9.73
CA ARG A 130 -4.88 28.42 8.59
C ARG A 130 -4.17 27.80 7.40
N LEU A 131 -2.94 28.23 7.12
CA LEU A 131 -2.10 27.63 6.09
C LEU A 131 -1.77 26.16 6.41
N ALA A 132 -1.44 25.85 7.67
CA ALA A 132 -1.20 24.47 8.09
C ALA A 132 -2.46 23.59 7.93
N ALA A 133 -3.64 24.10 8.30
CA ALA A 133 -4.91 23.40 8.10
C ALA A 133 -5.20 23.17 6.60
N MET A 134 -4.91 24.16 5.75
CA MET A 134 -5.06 24.04 4.29
C MET A 134 -4.14 22.97 3.70
N GLN A 135 -2.92 22.83 4.20
CA GLN A 135 -2.03 21.72 3.83
C GLN A 135 -2.56 20.35 4.30
N GLY A 136 -3.30 20.32 5.42
CA GLY A 136 -4.07 19.14 5.85
C GLY A 136 -5.10 18.73 4.80
N PHE A 137 -5.98 19.67 4.42
CA PHE A 137 -6.99 19.43 3.37
C PHE A 137 -6.37 19.04 2.03
N ALA A 138 -5.22 19.61 1.66
CA ALA A 138 -4.53 19.23 0.43
C ALA A 138 -4.11 17.75 0.44
N ARG A 139 -3.60 17.23 1.57
CA ARG A 139 -3.26 15.82 1.72
C ARG A 139 -4.51 14.94 1.71
N GLU A 140 -5.60 15.38 2.33
CA GLU A 140 -6.87 14.63 2.31
C GLU A 140 -7.41 14.49 0.88
N TYR A 141 -7.44 15.58 0.10
CA TYR A 141 -7.84 15.53 -1.31
C TYR A 141 -6.93 14.64 -2.16
N GLU A 142 -5.62 14.67 -1.92
CA GLU A 142 -4.67 13.79 -2.61
C GLU A 142 -4.95 12.32 -2.31
N THR A 143 -5.10 11.94 -1.02
CA THR A 143 -5.45 10.57 -0.62
C THR A 143 -6.76 10.11 -1.25
N LEU A 144 -7.80 10.95 -1.26
CA LEU A 144 -9.07 10.61 -1.92
C LEU A 144 -8.90 10.48 -3.43
N GLY A 145 -8.04 11.30 -4.04
CA GLY A 145 -7.72 11.22 -5.46
C GLY A 145 -7.01 9.93 -5.82
N ASP A 146 -6.05 9.50 -5.01
CA ASP A 146 -5.35 8.23 -5.17
C ASP A 146 -6.30 7.04 -5.06
N LEU A 147 -7.20 7.05 -4.07
CA LEU A 147 -8.23 6.01 -3.92
C LEU A 147 -9.18 5.97 -5.12
N ALA A 148 -9.67 7.12 -5.58
CA ALA A 148 -10.52 7.20 -6.77
C ALA A 148 -9.77 6.72 -8.04
N GLY A 149 -8.48 7.04 -8.16
CA GLY A 149 -7.64 6.61 -9.27
C GLY A 149 -7.43 5.10 -9.28
N LEU A 150 -7.12 4.52 -8.12
CA LEU A 150 -7.00 3.07 -7.95
C LEU A 150 -8.33 2.37 -8.29
N ALA A 151 -9.45 2.84 -7.75
CA ALA A 151 -10.77 2.28 -8.05
C ALA A 151 -11.15 2.41 -9.54
N ALA A 152 -10.69 3.48 -10.22
CA ALA A 152 -10.90 3.66 -11.65
C ALA A 152 -10.16 2.64 -12.52
N THR A 153 -9.11 2.01 -12.00
CA THR A 153 -8.33 0.99 -12.72
C THR A 153 -8.83 -0.43 -12.50
N THR A 154 -9.59 -0.67 -11.43
CA THR A 154 -10.05 -2.01 -11.03
C THR A 154 -11.53 -2.28 -11.31
N GLY A 155 -12.35 -1.25 -11.55
CA GLY A 155 -13.78 -1.40 -11.83
C GLY A 155 -14.10 -1.75 -13.30
N ALA A 156 -15.34 -2.21 -13.55
CA ALA A 156 -15.80 -2.57 -14.90
C ALA A 156 -15.83 -1.38 -15.90
N GLU A 157 -15.92 -0.16 -15.40
CA GLU A 157 -15.75 1.08 -16.18
C GLU A 157 -14.28 1.53 -16.26
N ALA A 158 -13.31 0.60 -16.33
CA ALA A 158 -11.90 0.94 -16.47
C ALA A 158 -11.66 1.77 -17.74
N GLY A 159 -11.22 3.01 -17.57
CA GLY A 159 -10.97 3.91 -18.69
C GLY A 159 -10.70 5.36 -18.28
N THR A 160 -9.88 6.06 -19.07
CA THR A 160 -9.42 7.44 -18.79
C THR A 160 -10.56 8.48 -18.72
N SER A 161 -11.74 8.09 -19.22
CA SER A 161 -12.98 8.87 -19.23
C SER A 161 -14.06 8.32 -18.29
N SER A 162 -13.73 7.42 -17.36
CA SER A 162 -14.67 7.00 -16.32
C SER A 162 -14.91 8.13 -15.31
N TYR A 163 -16.04 8.08 -14.61
CA TYR A 163 -16.35 9.05 -13.54
C TYR A 163 -15.23 9.10 -12.49
N LEU A 164 -14.76 7.93 -12.04
CA LEU A 164 -13.71 7.82 -11.03
C LEU A 164 -12.37 8.38 -11.51
N SER A 165 -12.03 8.20 -12.79
CA SER A 165 -10.84 8.84 -13.40
C SER A 165 -10.94 10.37 -13.40
N ARG A 166 -12.11 10.93 -13.70
CA ARG A 166 -12.33 12.38 -13.63
C ARG A 166 -12.30 12.88 -12.19
N LEU A 167 -12.90 12.13 -11.26
CA LEU A 167 -12.89 12.43 -9.83
C LEU A 167 -11.47 12.45 -9.28
N ALA A 168 -10.65 11.43 -9.58
CA ALA A 168 -9.24 11.38 -9.20
C ALA A 168 -8.46 12.61 -9.68
N ARG A 169 -8.66 13.00 -10.94
CA ARG A 169 -8.04 14.19 -11.53
C ARG A 169 -8.49 15.48 -10.85
N ALA A 170 -9.79 15.62 -10.58
CA ALA A 170 -10.33 16.81 -9.92
C ALA A 170 -9.85 16.94 -8.46
N LEU A 171 -9.75 15.83 -7.74
CA LEU A 171 -9.21 15.77 -6.38
C LEU A 171 -7.71 16.11 -6.36
N GLY A 172 -6.92 15.53 -7.28
CA GLY A 172 -5.50 15.88 -7.42
C GLY A 172 -5.27 17.34 -7.80
N ALA A 173 -6.09 17.91 -8.70
CA ALA A 173 -6.05 19.33 -9.03
C ALA A 173 -6.41 20.21 -7.83
N SER A 174 -7.38 19.79 -7.01
CA SER A 174 -7.77 20.48 -5.78
C SER A 174 -6.62 20.47 -4.75
N ALA A 175 -5.98 19.32 -4.56
CA ALA A 175 -4.79 19.20 -3.69
C ALA A 175 -3.66 20.14 -4.14
N ALA A 176 -3.36 20.17 -5.44
CA ALA A 176 -2.34 21.06 -6.00
C ALA A 176 -2.68 22.55 -5.80
N ALA A 177 -3.94 22.94 -6.04
CA ALA A 177 -4.39 24.32 -5.86
C ALA A 177 -4.29 24.77 -4.39
N LEU A 178 -4.72 23.92 -3.45
CA LEU A 178 -4.59 24.21 -2.02
C LEU A 178 -3.12 24.32 -1.58
N ARG A 179 -2.22 23.48 -2.10
CA ARG A 179 -0.77 23.59 -1.82
C ARG A 179 -0.20 24.94 -2.25
N GLN A 180 -0.73 25.49 -3.36
CA GLN A 180 -0.36 26.80 -3.89
C GLN A 180 -1.10 27.97 -3.21
N GLY A 181 -2.04 27.70 -2.31
CA GLY A 181 -2.86 28.72 -1.65
C GLY A 181 -3.90 29.36 -2.56
N VAL A 182 -4.28 28.67 -3.63
CA VAL A 182 -5.30 29.13 -4.57
C VAL A 182 -6.67 28.61 -4.13
N PRO A 183 -7.71 29.47 -4.05
CA PRO A 183 -9.05 29.02 -3.75
C PRO A 183 -9.58 28.01 -4.77
N LEU A 184 -10.30 27.00 -4.28
CA LEU A 184 -10.94 26.00 -5.13
C LEU A 184 -12.18 26.57 -5.80
N MET A 185 -12.31 26.29 -7.10
CA MET A 185 -13.57 26.46 -7.82
C MET A 185 -14.24 25.08 -7.94
N PRO A 186 -15.52 24.93 -7.54
CA PRO A 186 -16.21 23.66 -7.67
C PRO A 186 -16.30 23.24 -9.14
N ASP A 187 -15.92 22.00 -9.47
CA ASP A 187 -16.25 21.42 -10.76
C ASP A 187 -17.71 20.95 -10.73
N HIS A 188 -18.59 21.78 -11.28
CA HIS A 188 -20.03 21.51 -11.30
C HIS A 188 -20.41 20.28 -12.13
N SER A 189 -19.55 19.79 -13.02
CA SER A 189 -19.85 18.63 -13.88
C SER A 189 -19.92 17.32 -13.08
N LEU A 190 -19.00 17.11 -12.13
CA LEU A 190 -18.96 15.89 -11.31
C LEU A 190 -20.12 15.81 -10.30
N HIS A 191 -20.62 16.96 -9.84
CA HIS A 191 -21.76 17.02 -8.92
C HIS A 191 -23.08 16.58 -9.56
N ALA A 192 -23.24 16.80 -10.87
CA ALA A 192 -24.45 16.44 -11.60
C ALA A 192 -24.56 14.92 -11.87
N GLU A 193 -23.45 14.18 -11.76
CA GLU A 193 -23.39 12.75 -12.07
C GLU A 193 -23.73 11.84 -10.86
N GLY A 194 -24.08 12.41 -9.70
CA GLY A 194 -24.53 11.66 -8.52
C GLY A 194 -23.56 11.73 -7.35
N ASP A 195 -23.79 10.89 -6.33
CA ASP A 195 -22.97 10.86 -5.11
C ASP A 195 -21.63 10.14 -5.35
N PRO A 196 -20.48 10.85 -5.20
CA PRO A 196 -19.17 10.24 -5.31
C PRO A 196 -18.94 9.12 -4.30
N ALA A 197 -19.45 9.24 -3.07
CA ALA A 197 -19.22 8.27 -2.02
C ALA A 197 -19.93 6.95 -2.33
N ALA A 198 -21.22 6.99 -2.66
CA ALA A 198 -21.96 5.81 -3.10
C ALA A 198 -21.33 5.13 -4.33
N ARG A 199 -20.81 5.91 -5.28
CA ARG A 199 -20.14 5.37 -6.48
C ARG A 199 -18.82 4.67 -6.15
N VAL A 200 -18.02 5.22 -5.25
CA VAL A 200 -16.78 4.57 -4.77
C VAL A 200 -17.11 3.29 -4.02
N GLU A 201 -18.14 3.28 -3.17
CA GLU A 201 -18.54 2.07 -2.44
C GLU A 201 -19.12 0.99 -3.36
N ALA A 202 -19.87 1.37 -4.39
CA ALA A 202 -20.35 0.46 -5.42
C ALA A 202 -19.17 -0.17 -6.20
N ALA A 203 -18.21 0.66 -6.64
CA ALA A 203 -17.02 0.17 -7.34
C ALA A 203 -16.17 -0.75 -6.45
N ARG A 204 -16.05 -0.43 -5.14
CA ARG A 204 -15.39 -1.29 -4.16
C ARG A 204 -16.09 -2.64 -4.03
N SER A 205 -17.43 -2.64 -3.93
CA SER A 205 -18.23 -3.86 -3.81
C SER A 205 -18.09 -4.75 -5.05
N GLU A 206 -18.14 -4.14 -6.24
CA GLU A 206 -17.93 -4.82 -7.52
C GLU A 206 -16.51 -5.41 -7.63
N MET A 207 -15.49 -4.64 -7.25
CA MET A 207 -14.11 -5.12 -7.22
C MET A 207 -13.93 -6.33 -6.31
N ILE A 208 -14.53 -6.30 -5.10
CA ILE A 208 -14.47 -7.45 -4.18
C ILE A 208 -15.18 -8.67 -4.80
N ALA A 209 -16.36 -8.47 -5.39
CA ALA A 209 -17.09 -9.56 -6.05
C ALA A 209 -16.29 -10.17 -7.21
N SER A 210 -15.68 -9.33 -8.05
CA SER A 210 -14.83 -9.76 -9.16
C SER A 210 -13.57 -10.49 -8.66
N ALA A 211 -12.96 -10.02 -7.58
CA ALA A 211 -11.81 -10.70 -6.97
C ALA A 211 -12.21 -12.08 -6.42
N THR A 212 -13.38 -12.21 -5.79
CA THR A 212 -13.90 -13.50 -5.33
C THR A 212 -14.13 -14.45 -6.51
N GLU A 213 -14.79 -13.99 -7.57
CA GLU A 213 -15.04 -14.80 -8.78
C GLU A 213 -13.73 -15.21 -9.46
N ALA A 214 -12.77 -14.30 -9.60
CA ALA A 214 -11.47 -14.59 -10.17
C ALA A 214 -10.71 -15.63 -9.34
N TRP A 215 -10.72 -15.51 -8.01
CA TRP A 215 -10.10 -16.49 -7.14
C TRP A 215 -10.76 -17.86 -7.25
N GLU A 216 -12.10 -17.92 -7.21
CA GLU A 216 -12.85 -19.17 -7.40
C GLU A 216 -12.57 -19.82 -8.76
N ALA A 217 -12.47 -19.02 -9.83
CA ALA A 217 -12.13 -19.50 -11.16
C ALA A 217 -10.71 -20.06 -11.22
N ILE A 218 -9.73 -19.38 -10.62
CA ILE A 218 -8.35 -19.88 -10.51
C ILE A 218 -8.33 -21.21 -9.75
N ARG A 219 -9.06 -21.32 -8.63
CA ARG A 219 -9.15 -22.57 -7.85
C ARG A 219 -9.82 -23.71 -8.62
N ALA A 220 -10.76 -23.40 -9.51
CA ALA A 220 -11.44 -24.39 -10.35
C ALA A 220 -10.59 -24.92 -11.51
N MET A 221 -9.44 -24.31 -11.81
CA MET A 221 -8.52 -24.80 -12.84
C MET A 221 -7.91 -26.14 -12.43
N GLU A 222 -7.62 -26.97 -13.44
CA GLU A 222 -6.85 -28.20 -13.26
C GLU A 222 -5.46 -27.89 -12.67
N PRO A 223 -4.93 -28.76 -11.79
CA PRO A 223 -3.60 -28.62 -11.21
C PRO A 223 -2.49 -28.42 -12.23
N SER A 224 -1.90 -27.22 -12.27
CA SER A 224 -0.89 -26.83 -13.27
C SER A 224 0.02 -25.72 -12.77
N ALA A 225 1.14 -25.51 -13.45
CA ALA A 225 2.02 -24.36 -13.19
C ALA A 225 1.30 -23.01 -13.45
N GLU A 226 0.45 -22.94 -14.47
CA GLU A 226 -0.33 -21.74 -14.81
C GLU A 226 -1.27 -21.33 -13.66
N ARG A 227 -1.90 -22.30 -12.99
CA ARG A 227 -2.72 -22.05 -11.81
C ARG A 227 -1.93 -21.32 -10.72
N VAL A 228 -0.71 -21.78 -10.43
CA VAL A 228 0.18 -21.16 -9.43
C VAL A 228 0.60 -19.75 -9.82
N ASP A 229 0.91 -19.52 -11.10
CA ASP A 229 1.25 -18.20 -11.62
C ASP A 229 0.08 -17.21 -11.48
N LEU A 230 -1.14 -17.66 -11.75
CA LEU A 230 -2.35 -16.86 -11.57
C LEU A 230 -2.63 -16.58 -10.09
N GLU A 231 -2.43 -17.56 -9.21
CA GLU A 231 -2.55 -17.34 -7.77
C GLU A 231 -1.53 -16.32 -7.24
N ARG A 232 -0.28 -16.36 -7.72
CA ARG A 232 0.74 -15.34 -7.41
C ARG A 232 0.29 -13.97 -7.90
N SER A 233 -0.14 -13.88 -9.16
CA SER A 233 -0.67 -12.63 -9.73
C SER A 233 -1.85 -12.09 -8.93
N PHE A 234 -2.74 -12.97 -8.45
CA PHE A 234 -3.84 -12.59 -7.58
C PHE A 234 -3.34 -12.00 -6.26
N ALA A 235 -2.36 -12.64 -5.61
CA ALA A 235 -1.76 -12.13 -4.38
C ALA A 235 -1.11 -10.75 -4.58
N GLU A 236 -0.39 -10.54 -5.69
CA GLU A 236 0.17 -9.23 -6.04
C GLU A 236 -0.92 -8.16 -6.23
N GLN A 237 -1.99 -8.49 -6.94
CA GLN A 237 -3.14 -7.60 -7.11
C GLN A 237 -3.86 -7.34 -5.78
N ALA A 238 -3.98 -8.34 -4.91
CA ALA A 238 -4.59 -8.20 -3.59
C ALA A 238 -3.80 -7.21 -2.72
N ARG A 239 -2.46 -7.24 -2.75
CA ARG A 239 -1.61 -6.25 -2.04
C ARG A 239 -1.88 -4.82 -2.51
N ALA A 240 -2.08 -4.61 -3.81
CA ALA A 240 -2.41 -3.30 -4.37
C ALA A 240 -3.83 -2.86 -3.98
N SER A 241 -4.79 -3.77 -4.07
CA SER A 241 -6.23 -3.49 -3.90
C SER A 241 -6.69 -3.46 -2.44
N LEU A 242 -5.94 -4.01 -1.49
CA LEU A 242 -6.31 -4.01 -0.06
C LEU A 242 -6.53 -2.59 0.49
N LYS A 243 -5.80 -1.59 -0.03
CA LYS A 243 -5.99 -0.17 0.35
C LYS A 243 -7.38 0.37 0.00
N LEU A 244 -8.00 -0.16 -1.05
CA LEU A 244 -9.36 0.20 -1.47
C LEU A 244 -10.43 -0.54 -0.65
N ALA A 245 -10.09 -1.71 -0.12
CA ALA A 245 -11.01 -2.56 0.61
C ALA A 245 -10.37 -3.19 1.85
N PRO A 246 -10.06 -2.40 2.88
CA PRO A 246 -9.35 -2.87 4.07
C PRO A 246 -10.14 -3.94 4.85
N GLU A 247 -11.47 -3.89 4.78
CA GLU A 247 -12.35 -4.87 5.44
C GLU A 247 -12.52 -6.19 4.67
N SER A 248 -11.92 -6.33 3.47
CA SER A 248 -12.04 -7.56 2.69
C SER A 248 -11.10 -8.63 3.24
N VAL A 249 -11.66 -9.69 3.82
CA VAL A 249 -10.92 -10.84 4.36
C VAL A 249 -10.11 -11.52 3.26
N LEU A 250 -10.73 -11.77 2.10
CA LEU A 250 -10.05 -12.40 0.95
C LEU A 250 -8.81 -11.60 0.54
N LEU A 251 -8.95 -10.29 0.32
CA LEU A 251 -7.81 -9.46 -0.09
C LEU A 251 -6.76 -9.37 1.02
N ALA A 252 -7.16 -9.34 2.29
CA ALA A 252 -6.23 -9.30 3.41
C ALA A 252 -5.38 -10.57 3.50
N GLU A 253 -6.01 -11.75 3.41
CA GLU A 253 -5.34 -13.05 3.43
C GLU A 253 -4.39 -13.22 2.23
N HIS A 254 -4.79 -12.73 1.06
CA HIS A 254 -3.96 -12.78 -0.15
C HIS A 254 -2.89 -11.69 -0.23
N ALA A 255 -3.04 -10.58 0.50
CA ALA A 255 -2.02 -9.56 0.59
C ALA A 255 -0.89 -9.95 1.56
N GLN A 256 -1.22 -10.68 2.62
CA GLN A 256 -0.26 -11.08 3.64
C GLN A 256 0.67 -12.17 3.13
N VAL A 257 1.99 -11.90 3.11
CA VAL A 257 3.03 -12.88 2.80
C VAL A 257 3.11 -13.92 3.91
N ALA A 258 3.22 -15.19 3.52
CA ALA A 258 3.34 -16.29 4.46
C ALA A 258 4.63 -16.22 5.28
N ASP A 259 4.56 -16.59 6.56
CA ASP A 259 5.77 -16.67 7.40
C ASP A 259 6.69 -17.80 6.89
N ARG A 260 7.88 -17.39 6.42
CA ARG A 260 8.94 -18.25 5.89
C ARG A 260 9.37 -19.37 6.83
N ASN A 261 9.24 -19.17 8.15
CA ASN A 261 9.61 -20.18 9.14
C ASN A 261 8.56 -21.30 9.26
N THR A 262 7.32 -21.03 8.86
CA THR A 262 6.20 -21.96 8.97
C THR A 262 5.74 -22.51 7.63
N ASP A 263 6.29 -21.97 6.54
CA ASP A 263 5.94 -22.29 5.18
C ASP A 263 6.73 -23.51 4.67
N PRO A 264 6.08 -24.68 4.49
CA PRO A 264 6.78 -25.92 4.10
C PRO A 264 7.36 -25.86 2.69
N TYR A 265 6.88 -24.92 1.88
CA TYR A 265 7.34 -24.72 0.52
C TYR A 265 8.48 -23.70 0.42
N HIS A 266 8.88 -23.07 1.54
CA HIS A 266 9.94 -22.06 1.53
C HIS A 266 11.32 -22.73 1.49
N ASN A 267 12.07 -22.42 0.44
CA ASN A 267 13.50 -22.70 0.37
C ASN A 267 14.22 -21.38 0.05
N PRO A 268 15.19 -20.95 0.89
CA PRO A 268 15.83 -19.65 0.73
C PRO A 268 16.58 -19.52 -0.60
N THR A 269 17.19 -20.60 -1.11
CA THR A 269 17.90 -20.60 -2.39
C THR A 269 16.93 -20.49 -3.56
N LEU A 270 15.86 -21.29 -3.59
CA LEU A 270 14.82 -21.20 -4.62
C LEU A 270 14.15 -19.82 -4.61
N ALA A 271 13.87 -19.29 -3.43
CA ALA A 271 13.25 -17.99 -3.28
C ALA A 271 14.15 -16.85 -3.81
N SER A 272 15.46 -16.94 -3.59
CA SER A 272 16.43 -16.00 -4.15
C SER A 272 16.54 -16.12 -5.67
N LEU A 273 16.59 -17.33 -6.23
CA LEU A 273 16.58 -17.55 -7.68
C LEU A 273 15.33 -16.95 -8.34
N ALA A 274 14.18 -17.05 -7.67
CA ALA A 274 12.92 -16.43 -8.08
C ALA A 274 12.98 -14.90 -8.10
N ARG A 275 13.44 -14.27 -7.01
CA ARG A 275 13.56 -12.81 -6.97
C ARG A 275 14.61 -12.27 -7.94
N LEU A 276 15.70 -12.99 -8.15
CA LEU A 276 16.76 -12.61 -9.09
C LEU A 276 16.24 -12.59 -10.54
N GLU A 277 15.46 -13.61 -10.93
CA GLU A 277 14.85 -13.67 -12.26
C GLU A 277 13.84 -12.54 -12.47
N GLN A 278 13.02 -12.28 -11.46
CA GLN A 278 11.98 -11.23 -11.51
C GLN A 278 12.55 -9.81 -11.37
N GLY A 279 13.86 -9.66 -11.16
CA GLY A 279 14.50 -8.35 -10.94
C GLY A 279 14.06 -7.66 -9.65
N GLN A 280 13.61 -8.42 -8.66
CA GLN A 280 13.08 -7.92 -7.38
C GLN A 280 14.16 -7.78 -6.28
N THR A 281 15.43 -7.82 -6.67
CA THR A 281 16.57 -7.85 -5.74
C THR A 281 17.26 -6.48 -5.64
N GLU A 282 17.26 -5.90 -4.44
CA GLU A 282 17.85 -4.57 -4.21
C GLU A 282 19.37 -4.58 -4.43
N GLY A 283 19.83 -3.78 -5.38
CA GLY A 283 21.25 -3.59 -5.66
C GLY A 283 21.99 -4.79 -6.21
N VAL A 284 21.28 -5.80 -6.73
CA VAL A 284 21.86 -6.87 -7.55
C VAL A 284 21.62 -6.53 -9.02
N THR A 285 22.68 -6.41 -9.80
CA THR A 285 22.58 -6.24 -11.25
C THR A 285 23.16 -7.47 -11.93
N LEU A 286 22.31 -8.20 -12.63
CA LEU A 286 22.71 -9.37 -13.40
C LEU A 286 23.20 -8.91 -14.77
N ASP A 287 24.38 -9.34 -15.19
CA ASP A 287 24.79 -9.23 -16.58
C ASP A 287 24.14 -10.32 -17.43
N GLU A 288 24.30 -10.25 -18.75
CA GLU A 288 23.66 -11.19 -19.67
C GLU A 288 24.14 -12.63 -19.50
N GLY A 289 25.42 -12.81 -19.16
CA GLY A 289 25.99 -14.13 -18.88
C GLY A 289 25.34 -14.75 -17.63
N LEU A 290 25.26 -13.96 -16.55
CA LEU A 290 24.69 -14.41 -15.29
C LEU A 290 23.18 -14.65 -15.38
N ARG A 291 22.44 -13.87 -16.20
CA ARG A 291 21.02 -14.18 -16.52
C ARG A 291 20.88 -15.52 -17.22
N THR A 292 21.76 -15.81 -18.18
CA THR A 292 21.76 -17.09 -18.90
C THR A 292 22.07 -18.25 -17.96
N THR A 293 23.06 -18.08 -17.08
CA THR A 293 23.38 -19.07 -16.03
C THR A 293 22.22 -19.27 -15.07
N LEU A 294 21.56 -18.20 -14.62
CA LEU A 294 20.39 -18.26 -13.76
C LEU A 294 19.26 -19.06 -14.41
N ALA A 295 18.90 -18.76 -15.66
CA ALA A 295 17.86 -19.48 -16.39
C ALA A 295 18.20 -20.98 -16.50
N HIS A 296 19.43 -21.31 -16.87
CA HIS A 296 19.86 -22.71 -16.98
C HIS A 296 19.79 -23.47 -15.64
N VAL A 297 20.27 -22.85 -14.55
CA VAL A 297 20.20 -23.44 -13.21
C VAL A 297 18.75 -23.68 -12.78
N ARG A 298 17.85 -22.74 -13.10
CA ARG A 298 16.43 -22.89 -12.79
C ARG A 298 15.77 -24.01 -13.57
N ASP A 299 16.10 -24.14 -14.85
CA ASP A 299 15.61 -25.26 -15.67
C ASP A 299 16.10 -26.60 -15.10
N GLU A 300 17.39 -26.72 -14.76
CA GLU A 300 17.95 -27.94 -14.16
C GLU A 300 17.30 -28.27 -12.81
N ILE A 301 17.14 -27.28 -11.93
CA ILE A 301 16.41 -27.46 -10.66
C ILE A 301 14.99 -27.92 -10.92
N GLY A 302 14.28 -27.28 -11.87
CA GLY A 302 12.93 -27.65 -12.26
C GLY A 302 12.83 -29.12 -12.68
N GLU A 303 13.73 -29.57 -13.56
CA GLU A 303 13.80 -30.97 -14.01
C GLU A 303 14.03 -31.94 -12.84
N ARG A 304 14.92 -31.61 -11.90
CA ARG A 304 15.17 -32.45 -10.74
C ARG A 304 14.00 -32.51 -9.77
N LEU A 305 13.33 -31.38 -9.53
CA LEU A 305 12.12 -31.33 -8.72
C LEU A 305 10.98 -32.12 -9.38
N THR A 306 10.84 -32.04 -10.71
CA THR A 306 9.90 -32.88 -11.46
C THR A 306 10.21 -34.36 -11.22
N ALA A 307 11.47 -34.78 -11.38
CA ALA A 307 11.87 -36.17 -11.16
C ALA A 307 11.62 -36.63 -9.71
N LEU A 308 11.92 -35.78 -8.72
CA LEU A 308 11.67 -36.03 -7.30
C LEU A 308 10.17 -36.26 -7.03
N PHE A 309 9.32 -35.37 -7.52
CA PHE A 309 7.88 -35.42 -7.28
C PHE A 309 7.15 -36.50 -8.10
N SER A 310 7.67 -36.89 -9.27
CA SER A 310 7.14 -38.01 -10.04
C SER A 310 7.15 -39.33 -9.27
N ILE A 311 8.03 -39.50 -8.28
CA ILE A 311 8.04 -40.68 -7.40
C ILE A 311 6.73 -40.80 -6.60
N ARG A 312 6.10 -39.65 -6.28
CA ARG A 312 4.89 -39.54 -5.46
C ARG A 312 3.67 -39.02 -6.25
N GLU A 313 3.69 -39.17 -7.57
CA GLU A 313 2.65 -38.63 -8.46
C GLU A 313 1.23 -39.09 -8.06
N ASP A 314 1.06 -40.35 -7.67
CA ASP A 314 -0.22 -40.87 -7.21
C ASP A 314 -0.71 -40.21 -5.92
N GLU A 315 0.20 -39.90 -4.98
CA GLU A 315 -0.15 -39.22 -3.73
C GLU A 315 -0.53 -37.76 -3.97
N LEU A 316 0.22 -37.07 -4.85
CA LEU A 316 -0.08 -35.70 -5.28
C LEU A 316 -1.46 -35.64 -5.96
N ARG A 317 -1.74 -36.58 -6.86
CA ARG A 317 -3.04 -36.68 -7.54
C ARG A 317 -4.18 -36.94 -6.56
N ILE A 318 -3.98 -37.80 -5.55
CA ILE A 318 -4.98 -38.04 -4.49
C ILE A 318 -5.23 -36.77 -3.67
N ALA A 319 -4.19 -35.96 -3.45
CA ALA A 319 -4.28 -34.69 -2.74
C ALA A 319 -4.86 -33.54 -3.59
N GLY A 320 -5.21 -33.78 -4.86
CA GLY A 320 -5.79 -32.76 -5.75
C GLY A 320 -4.76 -31.80 -6.35
N THR A 321 -3.50 -32.22 -6.46
CA THR A 321 -2.43 -31.44 -7.10
C THR A 321 -1.69 -32.28 -8.15
N SER A 322 -0.79 -31.66 -8.91
CA SER A 322 0.05 -32.33 -9.91
C SER A 322 1.54 -32.11 -9.62
N VAL A 323 2.40 -32.88 -10.30
CA VAL A 323 3.85 -32.68 -10.25
C VAL A 323 4.21 -31.27 -10.71
N GLU A 324 3.64 -30.82 -11.82
CA GLU A 324 3.91 -29.49 -12.40
C GLU A 324 3.54 -28.36 -11.43
N GLU A 325 2.36 -28.44 -10.82
CA GLU A 325 1.94 -27.48 -9.80
C GLU A 325 2.85 -27.51 -8.58
N MET A 326 3.28 -28.70 -8.14
CA MET A 326 4.16 -28.82 -6.99
C MET A 326 5.53 -28.17 -7.25
N VAL A 327 6.12 -28.39 -8.44
CA VAL A 327 7.35 -27.69 -8.86
C VAL A 327 7.13 -26.18 -8.87
N ALA A 328 6.01 -25.71 -9.42
CA ALA A 328 5.70 -24.29 -9.47
C ALA A 328 5.55 -23.69 -8.06
N ARG A 329 4.88 -24.37 -7.11
CA ARG A 329 4.75 -23.91 -5.72
C ARG A 329 6.12 -23.72 -5.05
N PHE A 330 7.05 -24.68 -5.20
CA PHE A 330 8.40 -24.57 -4.64
C PHE A 330 9.28 -23.54 -5.35
N SER A 331 8.97 -23.21 -6.61
CA SER A 331 9.72 -22.25 -7.42
C SER A 331 9.33 -20.78 -7.15
N LEU A 332 8.33 -20.52 -6.31
CA LEU A 332 7.93 -19.16 -5.94
C LEU A 332 8.90 -18.50 -4.96
N ALA A 333 9.10 -17.19 -5.13
CA ALA A 333 9.86 -16.35 -4.19
C ALA A 333 9.18 -16.27 -2.81
N ASP A 334 7.87 -16.07 -2.85
CA ASP A 334 6.97 -15.93 -1.73
C ASP A 334 5.57 -16.36 -2.15
N ARG A 335 4.70 -16.55 -1.15
CA ARG A 335 3.29 -16.85 -1.37
C ARG A 335 2.48 -16.20 -0.26
N SER A 336 1.19 -16.01 -0.48
CA SER A 336 0.31 -15.44 0.53
C SER A 336 -0.18 -16.49 1.53
N GLU A 337 -0.61 -16.02 2.71
CA GLU A 337 -1.31 -16.88 3.68
C GLU A 337 -2.60 -17.47 3.06
N GLY A 338 -3.33 -16.67 2.27
CA GLY A 338 -4.51 -17.14 1.54
C GLY A 338 -4.23 -18.28 0.55
N GLN A 339 -3.11 -18.22 -0.20
CA GLN A 339 -2.70 -19.32 -1.09
C GLN A 339 -2.46 -20.61 -0.29
N ARG A 340 -1.68 -20.55 0.79
CA ARG A 340 -1.40 -21.72 1.64
C ARG A 340 -2.66 -22.28 2.29
N ALA A 341 -3.50 -21.41 2.85
CA ALA A 341 -4.73 -21.81 3.48
C ALA A 341 -5.64 -22.55 2.50
N SER A 342 -5.71 -22.10 1.24
CA SER A 342 -6.50 -22.76 0.20
C SER A 342 -6.03 -24.19 -0.10
N TRP A 343 -4.72 -24.41 -0.23
CA TRP A 343 -4.16 -25.74 -0.53
C TRP A 343 -4.41 -26.77 0.58
N ILE A 344 -4.47 -26.32 1.84
CA ILE A 344 -4.81 -27.19 2.99
C ILE A 344 -6.33 -27.38 3.10
N THR A 345 -7.11 -26.35 2.81
CA THR A 345 -8.57 -26.35 3.06
C THR A 345 -9.31 -27.29 2.11
N GLU A 346 -8.80 -27.47 0.89
CA GLU A 346 -9.33 -28.36 -0.14
C GLU A 346 -9.29 -29.85 0.23
N GLN A 347 -8.51 -30.23 1.24
CA GLN A 347 -8.49 -31.61 1.70
C GLN A 347 -9.86 -32.00 2.29
N PRO A 348 -10.49 -33.10 1.83
CA PRO A 348 -11.91 -33.39 2.08
C PRO A 348 -12.30 -33.54 3.56
N ASN A 349 -11.35 -33.93 4.41
CA ASN A 349 -11.58 -34.13 5.83
C ASN A 349 -10.29 -33.90 6.66
N THR A 350 -10.45 -33.82 7.97
CA THR A 350 -9.35 -33.57 8.92
C THR A 350 -8.23 -34.59 8.83
N MET A 351 -8.52 -35.87 8.56
CA MET A 351 -7.49 -36.91 8.48
C MET A 351 -6.62 -36.71 7.23
N GLN A 352 -7.23 -36.40 6.09
CA GLN A 352 -6.50 -36.06 4.87
C GLN A 352 -5.72 -34.75 4.99
N LYS A 353 -6.24 -33.77 5.74
CA LYS A 353 -5.49 -32.54 6.08
C LYS A 353 -4.19 -32.86 6.82
N VAL A 354 -4.26 -33.68 7.87
CA VAL A 354 -3.08 -34.05 8.67
C VAL A 354 -2.07 -34.83 7.81
N PHE A 355 -2.53 -35.82 7.05
CA PHE A 355 -1.67 -36.61 6.16
C PHE A 355 -1.00 -35.74 5.08
N TRP A 356 -1.75 -34.78 4.53
CA TRP A 356 -1.21 -33.83 3.58
C TRP A 356 -0.15 -32.92 4.21
N MET A 357 -0.40 -32.37 5.40
CA MET A 357 0.59 -31.55 6.11
C MET A 357 1.89 -32.31 6.43
N GLU A 358 1.79 -33.61 6.75
CA GLU A 358 2.96 -34.48 6.93
C GLU A 358 3.70 -34.70 5.60
N THR A 359 2.96 -34.90 4.52
CA THR A 359 3.50 -35.04 3.16
C THR A 359 4.21 -33.77 2.70
N GLU A 360 3.61 -32.59 2.88
CA GLU A 360 4.22 -31.30 2.58
C GLU A 360 5.53 -31.09 3.34
N ARG A 361 5.58 -31.47 4.62
CA ARG A 361 6.81 -31.38 5.42
C ARG A 361 7.91 -32.29 4.86
N ALA A 362 7.58 -33.54 4.55
CA ALA A 362 8.53 -34.49 3.98
C ALA A 362 9.06 -34.01 2.62
N LEU A 363 8.18 -33.55 1.74
CA LEU A 363 8.57 -32.95 0.46
C LEU A 363 9.48 -31.73 0.66
N GLY A 364 9.17 -30.86 1.61
CA GLY A 364 10.03 -29.71 1.93
C GLY A 364 11.44 -30.10 2.41
N GLU A 365 11.57 -31.19 3.17
CA GLU A 365 12.87 -31.75 3.57
C GLU A 365 13.63 -32.36 2.39
N GLU A 366 12.96 -33.13 1.54
CA GLU A 366 13.54 -33.71 0.32
C GLU A 366 14.02 -32.62 -0.65
N VAL A 367 13.20 -31.59 -0.89
CA VAL A 367 13.56 -30.42 -1.70
C VAL A 367 14.77 -29.71 -1.12
N ARG A 368 14.84 -29.53 0.21
CA ARG A 368 16.00 -28.90 0.84
C ARG A 368 17.27 -29.71 0.61
N ALA A 369 17.21 -31.04 0.71
CA ALA A 369 18.34 -31.91 0.44
C ALA A 369 18.76 -31.88 -1.05
N GLU A 370 17.78 -31.91 -1.97
CA GLU A 370 18.03 -31.85 -3.41
C GLU A 370 18.70 -30.53 -3.79
N VAL A 371 18.14 -29.39 -3.33
CA VAL A 371 18.69 -28.05 -3.61
C VAL A 371 20.07 -27.85 -2.99
N ALA A 372 20.33 -28.40 -1.80
CA ALA A 372 21.65 -28.33 -1.17
C ALA A 372 22.73 -29.10 -1.96
N SER A 373 22.35 -30.05 -2.80
CA SER A 373 23.28 -30.79 -3.66
C SER A 373 23.72 -30.02 -4.91
N PHE A 374 23.06 -28.92 -5.25
CA PHE A 374 23.39 -28.14 -6.44
C PHE A 374 24.68 -27.33 -6.23
N ASN A 375 25.62 -27.52 -7.17
CA ASN A 375 26.84 -26.74 -7.20
C ASN A 375 26.64 -25.50 -8.08
N LEU A 376 26.40 -24.35 -7.44
CA LEU A 376 26.16 -23.09 -8.12
C LEU A 376 27.49 -22.41 -8.50
N ALA A 377 27.49 -21.74 -9.65
CA ALA A 377 28.63 -20.93 -10.07
C ALA A 377 28.92 -19.82 -9.03
N PRO A 378 30.20 -19.50 -8.72
CA PRO A 378 30.55 -18.55 -7.67
C PRO A 378 29.83 -17.21 -7.76
N GLU A 379 29.70 -16.66 -8.97
CA GLU A 379 29.02 -15.40 -9.23
C GLU A 379 27.52 -15.45 -8.90
N LEU A 380 26.88 -16.59 -9.19
CA LEU A 380 25.46 -16.80 -8.87
C LEU A 380 25.28 -17.01 -7.36
N THR A 381 26.18 -17.75 -6.71
CA THR A 381 26.17 -17.92 -5.25
C THR A 381 26.33 -16.57 -4.53
N GLU A 382 27.21 -15.68 -5.02
CA GLU A 382 27.32 -14.31 -4.49
C GLU A 382 26.02 -13.52 -4.66
N ALA A 383 25.39 -13.57 -5.84
CA ALA A 383 24.11 -12.88 -6.07
C ALA A 383 23.00 -13.39 -5.13
N ILE A 384 22.94 -14.70 -4.91
CA ILE A 384 22.00 -15.34 -3.98
C ILE A 384 22.32 -14.95 -2.53
N ALA A 385 23.58 -15.02 -2.11
CA ALA A 385 23.99 -14.66 -0.76
C ALA A 385 23.64 -13.20 -0.43
N ARG A 386 23.81 -12.30 -1.41
CA ARG A 386 23.40 -10.90 -1.28
C ARG A 386 21.89 -10.76 -1.09
N ASP A 387 21.08 -11.44 -1.90
CA ASP A 387 19.63 -11.44 -1.74
C ASP A 387 19.19 -12.02 -0.38
N GLN A 388 19.80 -13.12 0.06
CA GLN A 388 19.48 -13.75 1.34
C GLN A 388 19.83 -12.82 2.51
N LEU A 389 21.00 -12.16 2.50
CA LEU A 389 21.35 -11.17 3.51
C LEU A 389 20.36 -10.01 3.59
N LEU A 390 19.88 -9.52 2.43
CA LEU A 390 18.96 -8.39 2.40
C LEU A 390 17.53 -8.75 2.79
N SER A 391 17.14 -10.02 2.59
CA SER A 391 15.77 -10.49 2.80
C SER A 391 15.58 -11.27 4.10
N ALA A 392 16.64 -11.78 4.73
CA ALA A 392 16.57 -12.56 5.97
C ALA A 392 16.15 -11.71 7.19
N ASP A 393 15.74 -12.39 8.27
CA ASP A 393 15.48 -11.74 9.54
C ASP A 393 16.78 -11.12 10.07
N ARG A 394 16.68 -9.88 10.56
CA ARG A 394 17.82 -9.13 11.09
C ARG A 394 18.56 -9.82 12.24
N HIS A 395 17.88 -10.69 12.99
CA HIS A 395 18.40 -11.43 14.14
C HIS A 395 18.79 -12.88 13.80
N MET A 396 18.59 -13.30 12.55
CA MET A 396 19.11 -14.58 12.06
C MET A 396 20.64 -14.57 12.11
N LYS A 397 21.26 -15.73 12.36
CA LYS A 397 22.73 -15.84 12.34
C LYS A 397 23.23 -15.90 10.90
N LEU A 398 24.43 -15.38 10.65
CA LEU A 398 25.10 -15.47 9.37
C LEU A 398 25.33 -16.93 8.94
N SER A 399 25.74 -17.80 9.86
CA SER A 399 25.85 -19.25 9.63
C SER A 399 24.54 -19.94 9.22
N GLU A 400 23.39 -19.28 9.40
CA GLU A 400 22.07 -19.79 8.97
C GLU A 400 21.70 -19.32 7.56
N VAL A 401 22.55 -18.51 6.90
CA VAL A 401 22.37 -18.02 5.52
C VAL A 401 23.04 -19.01 4.56
N PRO A 402 22.29 -19.85 3.82
CA PRO A 402 22.88 -21.00 3.13
C PRO A 402 23.89 -20.63 2.04
N ALA A 403 23.64 -19.58 1.26
CA ALA A 403 24.57 -19.18 0.22
C ALA A 403 25.81 -18.47 0.77
N LEU A 404 25.72 -17.83 1.95
CA LEU A 404 26.88 -17.30 2.65
C LEU A 404 27.75 -18.45 3.16
N GLU A 405 27.13 -19.44 3.81
CA GLU A 405 27.82 -20.64 4.31
C GLU A 405 28.51 -21.39 3.17
N ALA A 406 27.83 -21.56 2.02
CA ALA A 406 28.43 -22.17 0.84
C ALA A 406 29.66 -21.40 0.31
N ILE A 407 29.72 -20.07 0.48
CA ILE A 407 30.92 -19.28 0.15
C ILE A 407 32.01 -19.52 1.20
N VAL A 408 31.66 -19.55 2.49
CA VAL A 408 32.60 -19.80 3.59
C VAL A 408 33.24 -21.17 3.46
N ASP A 409 32.45 -22.23 3.30
CA ASP A 409 32.92 -23.61 3.10
C ASP A 409 33.86 -23.72 1.90
N ARG A 410 33.45 -23.15 0.76
CA ARG A 410 34.28 -23.13 -0.46
C ARG A 410 35.62 -22.45 -0.20
N LEU A 411 35.64 -21.34 0.53
CA LEU A 411 36.87 -20.61 0.84
C LEU A 411 37.74 -21.38 1.84
N HIS A 412 37.14 -22.07 2.81
CA HIS A 412 37.85 -22.96 3.72
C HIS A 412 38.60 -24.06 2.96
N ASP A 413 37.98 -24.62 1.92
CA ASP A 413 38.56 -25.69 1.10
C ASP A 413 39.59 -25.20 0.07
N THR A 414 39.43 -23.97 -0.45
CA THR A 414 40.22 -23.47 -1.59
C THR A 414 41.34 -22.52 -1.22
N LEU A 415 41.25 -21.80 -0.10
CA LEU A 415 42.30 -20.88 0.35
C LEU A 415 43.48 -21.65 0.94
N LYS A 416 44.67 -21.08 0.77
CA LYS A 416 45.87 -21.61 1.44
C LYS A 416 45.74 -21.41 2.95
N PRO A 417 46.28 -22.32 3.79
CA PRO A 417 46.25 -22.17 5.24
C PRO A 417 46.81 -20.83 5.74
N GLU A 418 47.88 -20.34 5.11
CA GLU A 418 48.50 -19.05 5.42
C GLU A 418 47.56 -17.86 5.15
N ASP A 419 46.75 -17.93 4.09
CA ASP A 419 45.79 -16.89 3.74
C ASP A 419 44.54 -16.94 4.65
N LEU A 420 44.12 -18.14 5.08
CA LEU A 420 43.07 -18.30 6.10
C LEU A 420 43.50 -17.69 7.44
N ASP A 421 44.74 -17.94 7.88
CA ASP A 421 45.27 -17.36 9.11
C ASP A 421 45.34 -15.82 9.04
N ARG A 422 45.69 -15.27 7.86
CA ARG A 422 45.65 -13.82 7.62
C ARG A 422 44.24 -13.27 7.77
N VAL A 423 43.24 -13.90 7.17
CA VAL A 423 41.82 -13.49 7.30
C VAL A 423 41.37 -13.54 8.77
N ARG A 424 41.69 -14.61 9.50
CA ARG A 424 41.39 -14.76 10.94
C ARG A 424 42.07 -13.67 11.79
N SER A 425 43.26 -13.23 11.40
CA SER A 425 43.98 -12.12 12.06
C SER A 425 43.45 -10.72 11.71
N GLY A 426 42.52 -10.60 10.75
CA GLY A 426 41.90 -9.35 10.33
C GLY A 426 42.42 -8.76 9.01
N ASP A 427 43.29 -9.47 8.28
CA ASP A 427 43.72 -9.09 6.93
C ASP A 427 42.83 -9.74 5.88
N PHE A 428 41.90 -8.95 5.31
CA PHE A 428 40.92 -9.42 4.33
C PHE A 428 41.40 -9.34 2.87
N ALA A 429 42.65 -8.93 2.63
CA ALA A 429 43.19 -8.86 1.28
C ALA A 429 43.08 -10.17 0.48
N PRO A 430 43.25 -11.37 1.08
CA PRO A 430 43.08 -12.64 0.36
C PRO A 430 41.67 -12.87 -0.21
N LEU A 431 40.65 -12.20 0.34
CA LEU A 431 39.25 -12.37 -0.09
C LEU A 431 38.88 -11.48 -1.28
N ASN A 432 39.73 -10.50 -1.64
CA ASN A 432 39.39 -9.50 -2.67
C ASN A 432 39.17 -10.10 -4.07
N GLU A 433 39.91 -11.16 -4.39
CA GLU A 433 39.79 -11.85 -5.68
C GLU A 433 38.71 -12.93 -5.69
N GLN A 434 38.21 -13.33 -4.51
CA GLN A 434 37.31 -14.47 -4.33
C GLN A 434 35.85 -14.10 -4.07
N VAL A 435 35.60 -12.92 -3.50
CA VAL A 435 34.26 -12.39 -3.25
C VAL A 435 34.22 -10.97 -3.78
N ARG A 436 33.48 -10.71 -4.86
CA ARG A 436 33.49 -9.42 -5.56
C ARG A 436 32.75 -8.35 -4.77
N ASP A 437 31.66 -8.73 -4.13
CA ASP A 437 30.83 -7.83 -3.34
C ASP A 437 31.50 -7.46 -2.01
N PRO A 438 31.76 -6.17 -1.72
CA PRO A 438 32.47 -5.77 -0.50
C PRO A 438 31.70 -6.01 0.80
N ALA A 439 30.37 -5.95 0.79
CA ALA A 439 29.55 -6.20 1.98
C ALA A 439 29.51 -7.70 2.29
N LEU A 440 29.32 -8.53 1.27
CA LEU A 440 29.43 -9.98 1.41
C LEU A 440 30.83 -10.40 1.86
N ARG A 441 31.88 -9.83 1.26
CA ARG A 441 33.27 -10.13 1.64
C ARG A 441 33.50 -9.88 3.13
N ALA A 442 32.94 -8.81 3.67
CA ALA A 442 33.08 -8.49 5.08
C ALA A 442 32.28 -9.45 5.99
N ALA A 443 31.07 -9.87 5.56
CA ALA A 443 30.29 -10.89 6.26
C ALA A 443 30.98 -12.27 6.26
N VAL A 444 31.51 -12.70 5.10
CA VAL A 444 32.30 -13.93 4.96
C VAL A 444 33.55 -13.89 5.83
N ALA A 445 34.27 -12.77 5.82
CA ALA A 445 35.45 -12.59 6.67
C ALA A 445 35.13 -12.70 8.16
N HIS A 446 33.96 -12.21 8.56
CA HIS A 446 33.48 -12.33 9.94
C HIS A 446 33.21 -13.79 10.32
N GLU A 447 32.54 -14.57 9.47
CA GLU A 447 32.29 -15.99 9.76
C GLU A 447 33.60 -16.80 9.79
N LEU A 448 34.50 -16.61 8.82
CA LEU A 448 35.82 -17.25 8.79
C LEU A 448 36.66 -16.93 10.05
N LYS A 449 36.47 -15.75 10.63
CA LYS A 449 37.11 -15.35 11.89
C LYS A 449 36.45 -15.99 13.11
N ASN A 450 35.13 -16.06 13.14
CA ASN A 450 34.35 -16.52 14.30
C ASN A 450 34.24 -18.03 14.42
N GLU A 451 34.51 -18.83 13.38
CA GLU A 451 34.72 -20.28 13.52
C GLU A 451 35.75 -20.63 14.61
N GLY A 452 36.68 -19.70 14.92
CA GLY A 452 37.65 -19.84 16.01
C GLY A 452 37.25 -19.27 17.37
N ASP A 453 36.17 -18.49 17.47
CA ASP A 453 35.84 -17.68 18.67
C ASP A 453 34.31 -17.60 18.88
N LEU A 454 33.76 -18.46 19.73
CA LEU A 454 32.31 -18.69 19.95
C LEU A 454 31.54 -17.53 20.63
N GLY A 455 32.10 -16.31 20.68
CA GLY A 455 31.67 -15.25 21.59
C GLY A 455 31.02 -13.99 20.99
N GLN A 456 31.11 -13.75 19.67
CA GLN A 456 30.59 -12.51 19.05
C GLN A 456 29.25 -12.75 18.32
N SER A 457 28.32 -11.80 18.44
CA SER A 457 27.01 -11.87 17.76
C SER A 457 27.22 -11.81 16.24
N SER A 458 26.84 -12.89 15.55
CA SER A 458 26.86 -13.06 14.09
C SER A 458 25.50 -12.78 13.45
N GLU A 459 24.77 -11.78 13.93
CA GLU A 459 23.46 -11.43 13.37
C GLU A 459 23.55 -10.82 11.96
N VAL A 460 22.58 -11.11 11.11
CA VAL A 460 22.49 -10.62 9.71
C VAL A 460 22.33 -9.10 9.61
N GLY A 461 21.60 -8.48 10.55
CA GLY A 461 21.18 -7.08 10.48
C GLY A 461 22.28 -6.06 10.14
N PRO A 462 23.41 -6.03 10.87
CA PRO A 462 24.53 -5.14 10.57
C PRO A 462 25.09 -5.28 9.14
N TRP A 463 25.10 -6.50 8.60
CA TRP A 463 25.62 -6.80 7.26
C TRP A 463 24.64 -6.42 6.16
N ALA A 464 23.34 -6.61 6.40
CA ALA A 464 22.29 -6.11 5.51
C ALA A 464 22.34 -4.58 5.40
N ASP A 465 22.51 -3.88 6.53
CA ASP A 465 22.62 -2.41 6.55
C ASP A 465 23.90 -1.92 5.85
N LEU A 466 25.02 -2.64 6.00
CA LEU A 466 26.24 -2.38 5.26
C LEU A 466 26.03 -2.53 3.75
N ALA A 467 25.38 -3.61 3.31
CA ALA A 467 25.08 -3.85 1.90
C ALA A 467 24.20 -2.75 1.29
N ARG A 468 23.17 -2.30 2.02
CA ARG A 468 22.32 -1.16 1.61
C ARG A 468 23.10 0.15 1.56
N ALA A 469 23.96 0.42 2.55
CA ALA A 469 24.76 1.63 2.60
C ALA A 469 25.75 1.72 1.43
N GLN A 470 26.43 0.61 1.12
CA GLN A 470 27.32 0.52 -0.04
C GLN A 470 26.58 0.68 -1.36
N HIS A 471 25.40 0.09 -1.50
CA HIS A 471 24.57 0.27 -2.69
C HIS A 471 24.21 1.74 -2.90
N ARG A 472 23.70 2.42 -1.87
CA ARG A 472 23.39 3.87 -1.93
C ARG A 472 24.62 4.72 -2.27
N ALA A 473 25.79 4.39 -1.71
CA ALA A 473 27.03 5.10 -2.02
C ALA A 473 27.45 4.91 -3.50
N ALA A 474 27.27 3.70 -4.04
CA ALA A 474 27.54 3.42 -5.45
C ALA A 474 26.59 4.19 -6.38
N GLU A 475 25.29 4.26 -6.06
CA GLU A 475 24.31 5.03 -6.83
C GLU A 475 24.64 6.53 -6.82
N LEU A 476 24.97 7.10 -5.66
CA LEU A 476 25.37 8.51 -5.54
C LEU A 476 26.63 8.79 -6.35
N GLY A 477 27.66 7.94 -6.24
CA GLY A 477 28.89 8.09 -7.03
C GLY A 477 28.71 7.88 -8.53
N GLN A 478 27.67 7.17 -8.98
CA GLN A 478 27.29 7.09 -10.40
C GLN A 478 26.57 8.35 -10.87
N ARG A 479 25.67 8.91 -10.05
CA ARG A 479 24.99 10.18 -10.32
C ARG A 479 25.98 11.33 -10.44
N ASP A 480 26.94 11.43 -9.52
CA ASP A 480 27.97 12.49 -9.57
C ASP A 480 28.83 12.37 -10.83
N ARG A 481 29.22 11.14 -11.23
CA ARG A 481 29.95 10.89 -12.49
C ARG A 481 29.12 11.15 -13.76
N ALA A 482 27.80 10.95 -13.69
CA ALA A 482 26.90 11.25 -14.80
C ALA A 482 26.71 12.77 -14.97
N VAL A 483 26.59 13.52 -13.87
CA VAL A 483 26.51 14.99 -13.86
C VAL A 483 27.82 15.63 -14.33
N GLU A 484 28.98 15.07 -13.96
CA GLU A 484 30.29 15.51 -14.48
C GLU A 484 30.46 15.23 -15.99
N ARG A 485 29.88 14.14 -16.51
CA ARG A 485 29.89 13.86 -17.96
C ARG A 485 28.96 14.78 -18.75
N ASP A 486 27.81 15.15 -18.18
CA ASP A 486 26.84 16.04 -18.83
C ASP A 486 27.30 17.51 -18.84
N THR A 487 28.16 17.90 -17.89
CA THR A 487 28.78 19.23 -17.83
C THR A 487 30.12 19.32 -18.59
N GLY A 488 30.63 18.21 -19.13
CA GLY A 488 31.94 18.11 -19.78
C GLY A 488 31.97 18.41 -21.29
N HIS A 489 30.86 18.88 -21.89
CA HIS A 489 30.75 19.20 -23.31
C HIS A 489 30.29 20.63 -23.59
N GLU A 490 30.83 21.62 -22.90
CA GLU A 490 30.90 23.00 -23.40
C GLU A 490 32.20 23.68 -22.93
N LEU A 491 33.28 23.53 -23.70
CA LEU A 491 34.38 24.50 -23.77
C LEU A 491 34.88 24.61 -25.21
#